data_AF-A0AAJ5D750-F1
#
_entry.id   AF-A0AAJ5D750-F1
#
_cell.length_a   1.000
_cell.length_b   1.000
_cell.length_c   1.000
_cell.angle_alpha   90.00
_cell.angle_beta   90.00
_cell.angle_gamma   90.00
#
_symmetry.space_group_name_H-M   'P 1'
#
loop_
_entity.id
_entity.type
_entity.pdbx_description
1 polymer ?
#
loop_
_entity_poly.entity_id
_entity_poly.type
_entity_poly.pdbx_seq_one_letter_code
_entity_poly.pdbx_strand_id
1 'polypeptide(L)'
;MARPSLHFSPQQQQRILEAIQRLDIAFPHDNAVFLDEVIDAVQAVTRRIYGAGRYARWLAEAGVRRRPSNTTLQKAVDRARGRAGAVSGGAAEAVQPWPIPWAPAETGTQAPISGVSMRIERDRVASRAIGAPGAGAEWMEARIRAEVAERALEHEAARNRQLQAAMADLERRLGEALATAPAVPPKLTDATLERLEQTIETVARLEGAASALAGTERFLRLQNDAVRQQTQNEADQLRQRIRALEAEVSQLRAQIDAYRRAPERAAPVSRGWVKPSL
;
A
#
# COMPACT_ATOMS: atom_id res chain seq x y z
N MET A 1 9.41 33.89 -18.53
CA MET A 1 8.39 32.90 -18.14
C MET A 1 8.65 32.46 -16.70
N ALA A 2 8.05 33.14 -15.72
CA ALA A 2 8.22 32.81 -14.31
C ALA A 2 7.49 31.50 -14.00
N ARG A 3 8.20 30.49 -13.49
CA ARG A 3 7.57 29.24 -13.04
C ARG A 3 6.62 29.56 -11.89
N PRO A 4 5.37 29.09 -11.89
CA PRO A 4 4.43 29.35 -10.81
C PRO A 4 5.03 28.85 -9.49
N SER A 5 5.14 29.75 -8.52
CA SER A 5 5.54 29.43 -7.16
C SER A 5 4.53 28.43 -6.60
N LEU A 6 4.99 27.23 -6.26
CA LEU A 6 4.18 26.30 -5.47
C LEU A 6 3.95 26.95 -4.09
N HIS A 7 2.78 27.55 -3.92
CA HIS A 7 2.31 28.02 -2.63
C HIS A 7 1.70 26.83 -1.89
N PHE A 8 2.38 26.39 -0.83
CA PHE A 8 1.83 25.41 0.11
C PHE A 8 0.88 26.13 1.07
N SER A 9 -0.23 25.48 1.44
CA SER A 9 -1.06 26.00 2.52
C SER A 9 -0.23 26.06 3.82
N PRO A 10 -0.38 27.11 4.65
CA PRO A 10 0.34 27.21 5.93
C PRO A 10 0.14 25.97 6.81
N GLN A 11 -1.03 25.33 6.74
CA GLN A 11 -1.33 24.07 7.44
C GLN A 11 -0.53 22.88 6.89
N GLN A 12 -0.28 22.83 5.57
CA GLN A 12 0.55 21.79 4.96
C GLN A 12 2.02 21.96 5.34
N GLN A 13 2.50 23.20 5.42
CA GLN A 13 3.86 23.50 5.86
C GLN A 13 4.07 23.09 7.32
N GLN A 14 3.15 23.47 8.22
CA GLN A 14 3.21 23.07 9.63
C GLN A 14 3.23 21.54 9.79
N ARG A 15 2.36 20.82 9.07
CA ARG A 15 2.34 19.34 9.09
C ARG A 15 3.65 18.71 8.64
N ILE A 16 4.28 19.27 7.60
CA ILE A 16 5.58 18.78 7.11
C ILE A 16 6.67 19.02 8.16
N LEU A 17 6.71 20.21 8.76
CA LEU A 17 7.72 20.57 9.76
C LEU A 17 7.57 19.72 11.04
N GLU A 18 6.34 19.52 11.53
CA GLU A 18 6.06 18.64 12.67
C GLU A 18 6.45 17.18 12.40
N ALA A 19 6.17 16.67 11.20
CA ALA A 19 6.56 15.31 10.82
C ALA A 19 8.08 15.14 10.83
N ILE A 20 8.82 16.13 10.29
CA ILE A 20 10.28 16.12 10.26
C ILE A 20 10.86 16.14 11.69
N GLN A 21 10.31 16.97 12.59
CA GLN A 21 10.77 17.03 13.98
C GLN A 21 10.52 15.72 14.74
N ARG A 22 9.36 15.09 14.54
CA ARG A 22 9.06 13.77 15.13
C ARG A 22 10.03 12.69 14.64
N LEU A 23 10.37 12.71 13.36
CA LEU A 23 11.31 11.75 12.77
C LEU A 23 12.77 11.99 13.22
N ASP A 24 13.17 13.24 13.49
CA ASP A 24 14.52 13.52 14.04
C ASP A 24 14.68 12.95 15.45
N ILE A 25 13.60 12.95 16.25
CA ILE A 25 13.56 12.33 17.59
C ILE A 25 13.54 10.79 17.49
N ALA A 26 12.79 10.23 16.54
CA ALA A 26 12.64 8.78 16.39
C ALA A 26 13.91 8.10 15.85
N PHE A 27 14.67 8.78 15.01
CA PHE A 27 15.88 8.25 14.38
C PHE A 27 17.10 9.14 14.64
N PRO A 28 17.58 9.29 15.89
CA PRO A 28 18.94 9.78 16.20
C PRO A 28 19.93 8.84 15.48
N HIS A 29 21.18 9.15 15.18
CA HIS A 29 22.14 8.17 14.58
C HIS A 29 21.88 7.65 13.13
N ASP A 30 20.68 7.18 12.74
CA ASP A 30 20.45 6.57 11.41
C ASP A 30 20.01 7.56 10.33
N ASN A 31 20.99 8.21 9.70
CA ASN A 31 20.75 9.26 8.70
C ASN A 31 20.09 8.74 7.41
N ALA A 32 20.37 7.51 6.98
CA ALA A 32 19.79 6.96 5.75
C ALA A 32 18.28 6.66 5.90
N VAL A 33 17.91 6.03 7.01
CA VAL A 33 16.52 5.69 7.35
C VAL A 33 15.72 6.96 7.61
N PHE A 34 16.28 7.91 8.37
CA PHE A 34 15.67 9.22 8.61
C PHE A 34 15.29 9.94 7.31
N LEU A 35 16.19 9.98 6.32
CA LEU A 35 15.93 10.68 5.06
C LEU A 35 14.87 9.98 4.21
N ASP A 36 14.84 8.65 4.21
CA ASP A 36 13.82 7.87 3.50
C ASP A 36 12.43 8.11 4.12
N GLU A 37 12.32 8.06 5.45
CA GLU A 37 11.08 8.31 6.19
C GLU A 37 10.59 9.76 6.05
N VAL A 38 11.49 10.74 6.02
CA VAL A 38 11.15 12.14 5.77
C VAL A 38 10.58 12.34 4.36
N ILE A 39 11.16 11.68 3.36
CA ILE A 39 10.67 11.76 1.98
C ILE A 39 9.29 11.12 1.86
N ASP A 40 9.08 9.98 2.52
CA ASP A 40 7.80 9.26 2.54
C ASP A 40 6.71 10.06 3.28
N ALA A 41 7.03 10.68 4.42
CA ALA A 41 6.12 11.55 5.17
C ALA A 41 5.71 12.79 4.36
N VAL A 42 6.65 13.43 3.67
CA VAL A 42 6.36 14.56 2.78
C VAL A 42 5.53 14.12 1.58
N GLN A 43 5.80 12.94 1.01
CA GLN A 43 5.01 12.37 -0.07
C GLN A 43 3.57 12.08 0.38
N ALA A 44 3.36 11.59 1.60
CA ALA A 44 2.02 11.36 2.15
C ALA A 44 1.20 12.66 2.24
N VAL A 45 1.84 13.78 2.62
CA VAL A 45 1.18 15.09 2.76
C VAL A 45 0.97 15.77 1.40
N THR A 46 1.92 15.67 0.49
CA THR A 46 1.94 16.46 -0.76
C THR A 46 1.62 15.67 -2.03
N ARG A 47 1.51 14.33 -1.92
CA ARG A 47 1.31 13.37 -3.01
C ARG A 47 2.39 13.45 -4.12
N ARG A 48 3.50 14.15 -3.88
CA ARG A 48 4.58 14.38 -4.86
C ARG A 48 5.95 14.27 -4.21
N ILE A 49 6.92 13.79 -4.98
CA ILE A 49 8.34 13.76 -4.59
C ILE A 49 9.04 14.98 -5.18
N TYR A 50 9.74 15.74 -4.35
CA TYR A 50 10.45 16.97 -4.77
C TYR A 50 11.95 16.74 -4.99
N GLY A 51 12.67 17.78 -5.43
CA GLY A 51 14.13 17.72 -5.57
C GLY A 51 14.86 17.95 -4.25
N ALA A 52 16.10 17.49 -4.15
CA ALA A 52 16.93 17.55 -2.93
C ALA A 52 17.01 18.95 -2.30
N GLY A 53 17.10 20.01 -3.11
CA GLY A 53 17.15 21.39 -2.62
C GLY A 53 15.91 21.86 -1.86
N ARG A 54 14.74 21.25 -2.11
CA ARG A 54 13.50 21.56 -1.36
C ARG A 54 13.48 20.86 -0.01
N TYR A 55 13.93 19.60 0.04
CA TYR A 55 14.09 18.88 1.31
C TYR A 55 15.14 19.52 2.21
N ALA A 56 16.26 20.02 1.65
CA ALA A 56 17.25 20.78 2.41
C ALA A 56 16.66 22.02 3.09
N ARG A 57 15.74 22.73 2.40
CA ARG A 57 15.06 23.90 2.96
C ARG A 57 14.12 23.52 4.11
N TRP A 58 13.32 22.46 3.95
CA TRP A 58 12.44 21.99 5.03
C TRP A 58 13.21 21.46 6.25
N LEU A 59 14.35 20.79 6.04
CA LEU A 59 15.21 20.35 7.14
C LEU A 59 15.80 21.55 7.90
N ALA A 60 16.19 22.61 7.18
CA ALA A 60 16.69 23.84 7.80
C ALA A 60 15.57 24.60 8.55
N GLU A 61 14.38 24.71 7.96
CA GLU A 61 13.21 25.34 8.59
C GLU A 61 12.70 24.56 9.81
N ALA A 62 12.82 23.23 9.81
CA ALA A 62 12.45 22.37 10.93
C ALA A 62 13.46 22.41 12.09
N GLY A 63 14.63 23.05 11.91
CA GLY A 63 15.67 23.16 12.93
C GLY A 63 16.44 21.87 13.19
N VAL A 64 16.45 20.94 12.24
CA VAL A 64 17.16 19.65 12.38
C VAL A 64 18.66 19.91 12.51
N ARG A 65 19.29 19.42 13.59
CA ARG A 65 20.71 19.66 13.88
C ARG A 65 21.64 19.02 12.85
N ARG A 66 21.17 17.99 12.13
CA ARG A 66 21.94 17.29 11.11
C ARG A 66 21.93 18.07 9.80
N ARG A 67 23.11 18.20 9.20
CA ARG A 67 23.29 18.82 7.88
C ARG A 67 23.67 17.74 6.86
N PRO A 68 22.71 16.93 6.37
CA PRO A 68 23.00 15.98 5.30
C PRO A 68 23.48 16.74 4.06
N SER A 69 24.54 16.25 3.42
CA SER A 69 25.01 16.82 2.16
C SER A 69 23.94 16.70 1.08
N ASN A 70 23.94 17.64 0.12
CA ASN A 70 23.00 17.66 -1.00
C ASN A 70 23.08 16.35 -1.82
N THR A 71 24.26 15.74 -1.91
CA THR A 71 24.48 14.44 -2.56
C THR A 71 23.78 13.28 -1.83
N THR A 72 23.72 13.31 -0.49
CA THR A 72 23.03 12.31 0.32
C THR A 72 21.51 12.45 0.21
N LEU A 73 21.02 13.69 0.20
CA LEU A 73 19.60 13.98 -0.08
C LEU A 73 19.19 13.52 -1.47
N GLN A 74 20.03 13.76 -2.48
CA GLN A 74 19.74 13.32 -3.85
C GLN A 74 19.66 11.80 -3.95
N LYS A 75 20.59 11.06 -3.31
CA LYS A 75 20.54 9.59 -3.24
C LYS A 75 19.27 9.06 -2.58
N ALA A 76 18.78 9.70 -1.52
CA ALA A 76 17.53 9.32 -0.85
C ALA A 76 16.31 9.60 -1.74
N VAL A 77 16.28 10.74 -2.43
CA VAL A 77 15.23 11.08 -3.40
C VAL A 77 15.18 10.09 -4.56
N ASP A 78 16.33 9.71 -5.10
CA ASP A 78 16.41 8.73 -6.19
C ASP A 78 15.92 7.35 -5.73
N ARG A 79 16.25 6.95 -4.50
CA ARG A 79 15.75 5.71 -3.87
C ARG A 79 14.23 5.73 -3.68
N ALA A 80 13.67 6.84 -3.18
CA ALA A 80 12.22 7.01 -3.00
C ALA A 80 11.46 6.98 -4.34
N ARG A 81 12.03 7.58 -5.40
CA ARG A 81 11.46 7.49 -6.76
C ARG A 81 11.48 6.07 -7.31
N GLY A 82 12.55 5.31 -7.05
CA GLY A 82 12.62 3.88 -7.39
C GLY A 82 11.52 3.05 -6.71
N ARG A 83 11.24 3.32 -5.43
CA ARG A 83 10.14 2.68 -4.67
C ARG A 83 8.76 3.06 -5.22
N ALA A 84 8.52 4.34 -5.52
CA ALA A 84 7.25 4.80 -6.10
C ALA A 84 7.00 4.24 -7.52
N GLY A 85 8.07 4.04 -8.31
CA GLY A 85 7.99 3.40 -9.62
C GLY A 85 7.63 1.91 -9.57
N ALA A 86 8.13 1.18 -8.57
CA ALA A 86 7.81 -0.24 -8.36
C ALA A 86 6.33 -0.48 -7.99
N VAL A 87 5.72 0.45 -7.25
CA VAL A 87 4.29 0.37 -6.86
C VAL A 87 3.35 0.60 -8.05
N SER A 88 3.81 1.29 -9.10
CA SER A 88 2.97 1.57 -10.28
C SER A 88 3.04 0.49 -11.36
N GLY A 89 3.83 -0.57 -11.17
CA GLY A 89 4.02 -1.69 -12.11
C GLY A 89 3.64 -3.07 -11.54
N GLY A 90 2.81 -3.12 -10.50
CA GLY A 90 2.43 -4.37 -9.83
C GLY A 90 1.28 -5.10 -10.52
N ALA A 91 1.59 -6.02 -11.44
CA ALA A 91 0.82 -7.26 -11.51
C ALA A 91 1.01 -7.98 -10.17
N ALA A 92 -0.09 -8.25 -9.49
CA ALA A 92 -0.11 -8.84 -8.15
C ALA A 92 0.46 -10.27 -8.19
N GLU A 93 1.75 -10.42 -7.91
CA GLU A 93 2.31 -11.71 -7.52
C GLU A 93 2.09 -11.86 -6.01
N ALA A 94 0.98 -12.52 -5.67
CA ALA A 94 0.65 -12.92 -4.32
C ALA A 94 1.73 -13.89 -3.82
N VAL A 95 2.59 -13.40 -2.92
CA VAL A 95 3.44 -14.26 -2.10
C VAL A 95 2.52 -15.11 -1.22
N GLN A 96 2.32 -16.37 -1.61
CA GLN A 96 1.62 -17.38 -0.83
C GLN A 96 2.51 -17.77 0.37
N PRO A 97 2.06 -17.60 1.63
CA PRO A 97 2.76 -18.15 2.78
C PRO A 97 2.58 -19.68 2.82
N TRP A 98 3.71 -20.39 2.96
CA TRP A 98 3.76 -21.85 3.04
C TRP A 98 2.91 -22.39 4.20
N PRO A 99 2.10 -23.44 4.02
CA PRO A 99 1.24 -23.95 5.08
C PRO A 99 2.06 -24.80 6.06
N ILE A 100 2.18 -24.34 7.30
CA ILE A 100 2.60 -25.17 8.43
C ILE A 100 1.32 -25.78 9.01
N PRO A 101 1.12 -27.12 8.99
CA PRO A 101 -0.02 -27.73 9.66
C PRO A 101 0.23 -27.73 11.16
N TRP A 102 -0.51 -26.94 11.91
CA TRP A 102 -0.56 -27.03 13.37
C TRP A 102 -1.49 -28.18 13.74
N ALA A 103 -0.93 -29.37 13.93
CA ALA A 103 -1.62 -30.44 14.63
C ALA A 103 -1.48 -30.21 16.15
N PRO A 104 -2.55 -30.27 16.94
CA PRO A 104 -2.46 -30.24 18.40
C PRO A 104 -1.67 -31.46 18.87
N ALA A 105 -0.65 -31.25 19.71
CA ALA A 105 0.08 -32.35 20.33
C ALA A 105 -0.85 -33.03 21.34
N GLU A 106 -1.48 -34.13 20.92
CA GLU A 106 -2.18 -35.02 21.84
C GLU A 106 -1.15 -35.67 22.77
N THR A 107 -1.33 -35.42 24.06
CA THR A 107 -0.58 -35.99 25.16
C THR A 107 -0.80 -37.51 25.19
N GLY A 108 -0.02 -38.24 24.40
CA GLY A 108 0.00 -39.69 24.36
C GLY A 108 1.41 -40.19 24.59
N THR A 109 1.67 -40.70 25.79
CA THR A 109 2.86 -41.48 26.12
C THR A 109 3.01 -42.62 25.11
N GLN A 110 3.92 -42.47 24.14
CA GLN A 110 4.39 -43.56 23.30
C GLN A 110 5.89 -43.76 23.55
N ALA A 111 6.21 -45.01 23.91
CA ALA A 111 7.52 -45.53 24.24
C ALA A 111 8.59 -45.22 23.17
N PRO A 112 9.89 -45.23 23.54
CA PRO A 112 10.95 -44.88 22.62
C PRO A 112 11.12 -45.98 21.57
N ILE A 113 10.54 -45.78 20.39
CA ILE A 113 10.97 -46.51 19.20
C ILE A 113 12.33 -45.91 18.83
N SER A 114 13.40 -46.59 19.27
CA SER A 114 14.81 -46.21 19.12
C SER A 114 15.09 -45.56 17.77
N GLY A 115 15.50 -44.28 17.78
CA GLY A 115 16.01 -43.56 16.60
C GLY A 115 17.22 -44.24 15.93
N VAL A 116 17.81 -45.23 16.61
CA VAL A 116 18.82 -46.14 16.06
C VAL A 116 18.26 -47.01 14.93
N SER A 117 17.02 -47.50 15.03
CA SER A 117 16.42 -48.35 13.98
C SER A 117 16.10 -47.56 12.71
N MET A 118 15.66 -46.29 12.82
CA MET A 118 15.47 -45.43 11.65
C MET A 118 16.80 -45.00 10.99
N ARG A 119 17.89 -44.86 11.77
CA ARG A 119 19.22 -44.58 11.24
C ARG A 119 19.77 -45.78 10.46
N ILE A 120 19.65 -46.99 11.01
CA ILE A 120 20.10 -48.23 10.36
C ILE A 120 19.35 -48.49 9.05
N GLU A 121 18.04 -48.23 9.01
CA GLU A 121 17.24 -48.42 7.81
C GLU A 121 17.58 -47.39 6.72
N ARG A 122 17.86 -46.14 7.11
CA ARG A 122 18.36 -45.10 6.18
C ARG A 122 19.73 -45.46 5.60
N ASP A 123 20.66 -45.94 6.41
CA ASP A 123 22.00 -46.34 5.96
C ASP A 123 21.96 -47.53 4.99
N ARG A 124 21.01 -48.46 5.16
CA ARG A 124 20.80 -49.58 4.22
C ARG A 124 20.25 -49.14 2.87
N VAL A 125 19.28 -48.22 2.87
CA VAL A 125 18.73 -47.63 1.64
C VAL A 125 19.79 -46.81 0.90
N ALA A 126 20.60 -46.06 1.65
CA ALA A 126 21.71 -45.28 1.12
C ALA A 126 22.79 -46.18 0.49
N SER A 127 23.17 -47.28 1.15
CA SER A 127 24.15 -48.24 0.65
C SER A 127 23.75 -48.90 -0.68
N ARG A 128 22.44 -49.04 -0.96
CA ARG A 128 21.92 -49.62 -2.20
C ARG A 128 21.95 -48.66 -3.39
N ALA A 129 21.99 -47.35 -3.15
CA ALA A 129 21.96 -46.31 -4.19
C ALA A 129 23.34 -45.96 -4.79
N ILE A 130 24.44 -46.41 -4.16
CA ILE A 130 25.83 -46.04 -4.52
C ILE A 130 26.30 -46.67 -5.86
N GLY A 131 25.56 -47.65 -6.41
CA GLY A 131 25.93 -48.36 -7.64
C GLY A 131 25.43 -47.77 -8.97
N ALA A 132 24.68 -46.68 -8.98
CA ALA A 132 24.10 -46.12 -10.21
C ALA A 132 24.99 -45.01 -10.82
N PRO A 133 25.27 -45.04 -12.15
CA PRO A 133 26.01 -43.95 -12.80
C PRO A 133 25.19 -42.66 -12.75
N GLY A 134 25.68 -41.68 -11.97
CA GLY A 134 24.97 -40.42 -11.64
C GLY A 134 24.82 -40.17 -10.13
N ALA A 135 24.87 -41.22 -9.30
CA ALA A 135 24.65 -41.12 -7.85
C ALA A 135 25.70 -40.28 -7.11
N GLY A 136 26.94 -40.21 -7.59
CA GLY A 136 28.03 -39.49 -6.90
C GLY A 136 27.81 -37.98 -6.79
N ALA A 137 27.19 -37.37 -7.81
CA ALA A 137 26.88 -35.93 -7.80
C ALA A 137 25.72 -35.63 -6.83
N GLU A 138 24.65 -36.43 -6.89
CA GLU A 138 23.49 -36.29 -6.00
C GLU A 138 23.85 -36.55 -4.53
N TRP A 139 24.76 -37.50 -4.27
CA TRP A 139 25.31 -37.76 -2.93
C TRP A 139 26.17 -36.61 -2.40
N MET A 140 27.01 -36.01 -3.25
CA MET A 140 27.80 -34.84 -2.88
C MET A 140 26.90 -33.65 -2.56
N GLU A 141 25.87 -33.40 -3.38
CA GLU A 141 24.89 -32.34 -3.12
C GLU A 141 24.05 -32.61 -1.87
N ALA A 142 23.66 -33.86 -1.60
CA ALA A 142 22.97 -34.24 -0.37
C ALA A 142 23.85 -33.99 0.87
N ARG A 143 25.14 -34.29 0.78
CA ARG A 143 26.10 -34.04 1.86
C ARG A 143 26.32 -32.55 2.10
N ILE A 144 26.49 -31.75 1.04
CA ILE A 144 26.62 -30.28 1.17
C ILE A 144 25.35 -29.70 1.80
N ARG A 145 24.15 -30.15 1.39
CA ARG A 145 22.89 -29.73 2.01
C ARG A 145 22.80 -30.12 3.49
N ALA A 146 23.27 -31.30 3.87
CA ALA A 146 23.32 -31.74 5.26
C ALA A 146 24.29 -30.87 6.09
N GLU A 147 25.50 -30.63 5.60
CA GLU A 147 26.49 -29.78 6.29
C GLU A 147 26.02 -28.33 6.45
N VAL A 148 25.30 -27.78 5.46
CA VAL A 148 24.69 -26.44 5.56
C VAL A 148 23.55 -26.42 6.57
N ALA A 149 22.71 -27.46 6.59
CA ALA A 149 21.62 -27.59 7.56
C ALA A 149 22.15 -27.74 9.00
N GLU A 150 23.23 -28.50 9.20
CA GLU A 150 23.89 -28.63 10.50
C GLU A 150 24.45 -27.29 10.99
N ARG A 151 25.17 -26.56 10.14
CA ARG A 151 25.67 -25.21 10.50
C ARG A 151 24.54 -24.22 10.80
N ALA A 152 23.42 -24.30 10.10
CA ALA A 152 22.24 -23.49 10.38
C ALA A 152 21.63 -23.84 11.75
N LEU A 153 21.52 -25.14 12.07
CA LEU A 153 21.04 -25.59 13.39
C LEU A 153 21.98 -25.15 14.51
N GLU A 154 23.29 -25.22 14.31
CA GLU A 154 24.28 -24.72 15.28
C GLU A 154 24.15 -23.23 15.52
N HIS A 155 23.96 -22.44 14.46
CA HIS A 155 23.75 -21.00 14.56
C HIS A 155 22.47 -20.67 15.34
N GLU A 156 21.36 -21.34 15.03
CA GLU A 156 20.09 -21.14 15.75
C GLU A 156 20.18 -21.64 17.20
N ALA A 157 20.91 -22.72 17.49
CA ALA A 157 21.16 -23.18 18.85
C ALA A 157 22.00 -22.16 19.65
N ALA A 158 23.01 -21.56 19.03
CA ALA A 158 23.81 -20.50 19.66
C ALA A 158 22.96 -19.25 19.92
N ARG A 159 22.13 -18.84 18.96
CA ARG A 159 21.18 -17.73 19.10
C ARG A 159 20.17 -17.98 20.22
N ASN A 160 19.62 -19.19 20.31
CA ASN A 160 18.70 -19.57 21.39
C ASN A 160 19.36 -19.51 22.77
N ARG A 161 20.63 -19.96 22.90
CA ARG A 161 21.37 -19.81 24.17
C ARG A 161 21.60 -18.35 24.54
N GLN A 162 21.89 -17.49 23.57
CA GLN A 162 22.03 -16.04 23.81
C GLN A 162 20.72 -15.41 24.27
N LEU A 163 19.59 -15.77 23.66
CA LEU A 163 18.27 -15.30 24.08
C LEU A 163 17.94 -15.78 25.49
N GLN A 164 18.21 -17.04 25.83
CA GLN A 164 18.01 -17.56 27.18
C GLN A 164 18.86 -16.84 28.22
N ALA A 165 20.12 -16.53 27.91
CA ALA A 165 20.98 -15.74 28.80
C ALA A 165 20.44 -14.31 28.99
N ALA A 166 19.99 -13.66 27.92
CA ALA A 166 19.39 -12.33 28.00
C ALA A 166 18.08 -12.35 28.83
N MET A 167 17.26 -13.39 28.69
CA MET A 167 16.06 -13.58 29.52
C MET A 167 16.42 -13.72 30.99
N ALA A 168 17.39 -14.56 31.33
CA ALA A 168 17.85 -14.73 32.72
C ALA A 168 18.41 -13.43 33.32
N ASP A 169 19.12 -12.63 32.53
CA ASP A 169 19.61 -11.32 32.96
C ASP A 169 18.49 -10.29 33.16
N LEU A 170 17.48 -10.30 32.28
CA LEU A 170 16.29 -9.46 32.45
C LEU A 170 15.51 -9.87 33.70
N GLU A 171 15.32 -11.16 33.95
CA GLU A 171 14.68 -11.68 35.16
C GLU A 171 15.45 -11.27 36.42
N ARG A 172 16.78 -11.34 36.38
CA ARG A 172 17.62 -10.87 37.50
C ARG A 172 17.45 -9.37 37.74
N ARG A 173 17.49 -8.55 36.69
CA ARG A 173 17.27 -7.10 36.77
C ARG A 173 15.87 -6.75 37.25
N LEU A 174 14.85 -7.52 36.84
CA LEU A 174 13.49 -7.36 37.34
C LEU A 174 13.40 -7.74 38.83
N GLY A 175 14.05 -8.83 39.24
CA GLY A 175 14.14 -9.22 40.65
C GLY A 175 14.82 -8.14 41.50
N GLU A 176 15.93 -7.58 41.02
CA GLU A 176 16.64 -6.47 41.67
C GLU A 176 15.78 -5.20 41.72
N ALA A 177 15.10 -4.85 40.63
CA ALA A 177 14.22 -3.69 40.55
C ALA A 177 12.99 -3.83 41.46
N LEU A 178 12.42 -5.03 41.56
CA LEU A 178 11.31 -5.33 42.48
C LEU A 178 11.76 -5.35 43.94
N ALA A 179 12.97 -5.83 44.23
CA ALA A 179 13.54 -5.81 45.58
C ALA A 179 13.93 -4.39 46.04
N THR A 180 14.31 -3.51 45.11
CA THR A 180 14.59 -2.09 45.37
C THR A 180 13.35 -1.20 45.23
N ALA A 181 12.25 -1.71 44.70
CA ALA A 181 10.99 -0.98 44.64
C ALA A 181 10.44 -0.80 46.07
N PRO A 182 10.03 0.42 46.47
CA PRO A 182 9.38 0.63 47.76
C PRO A 182 8.10 -0.22 47.84
N ALA A 183 7.90 -0.91 48.96
CA ALA A 183 6.78 -1.83 49.21
C ALA A 183 5.38 -1.17 49.17
N VAL A 184 5.29 0.14 48.93
CA VAL A 184 4.06 0.90 48.80
C VAL A 184 4.05 1.53 47.40
N PRO A 185 3.06 1.23 46.54
CA PRO A 185 2.96 1.90 45.25
C PRO A 185 2.89 3.42 45.48
N PRO A 186 3.55 4.25 44.65
CA PRO A 186 3.41 5.69 44.77
C PRO A 186 1.92 6.00 44.66
N LYS A 187 1.33 6.56 45.73
CA LYS A 187 -0.07 6.97 45.72
C LYS A 187 -0.23 7.89 44.52
N LEU A 188 -1.05 7.48 43.54
CA LEU A 188 -1.50 8.36 42.47
C LEU A 188 -2.12 9.58 43.17
N THR A 189 -1.44 10.71 43.10
CA THR A 189 -1.90 11.94 43.73
C THR A 189 -3.23 12.35 43.10
N ASP A 190 -4.12 12.97 43.87
CA ASP A 190 -5.41 13.43 43.35
C ASP A 190 -5.24 14.33 42.10
N ALA A 191 -4.17 15.12 42.05
CA ALA A 191 -3.80 15.93 40.89
C ALA A 191 -3.49 15.10 39.61
N THR A 192 -2.92 13.90 39.75
CA THR A 192 -2.71 13.00 38.60
C THR A 192 -4.00 12.34 38.13
N LEU A 193 -4.94 12.08 39.05
CA LEU A 193 -6.26 11.54 38.71
C LEU A 193 -7.12 12.61 38.01
N GLU A 194 -7.18 13.83 38.53
CA GLU A 194 -7.89 14.95 37.88
C GLU A 194 -7.33 15.22 36.48
N ARG A 195 -6.00 15.15 36.31
CA ARG A 195 -5.39 15.31 34.99
C ARG A 195 -5.77 14.19 34.04
N LEU A 196 -5.87 12.95 34.51
CA LEU A 196 -6.33 11.83 33.70
C LEU A 196 -7.80 11.97 33.32
N GLU A 197 -8.67 12.36 34.25
CA GLU A 197 -10.09 12.64 33.99
C GLU A 197 -10.28 13.74 32.93
N GLN A 198 -9.54 14.84 33.06
CA GLN A 198 -9.53 15.91 32.06
C GLN A 198 -9.05 15.42 30.69
N THR A 199 -8.01 14.58 30.64
CA THR A 199 -7.54 14.02 29.37
C THR A 199 -8.58 13.09 28.75
N ILE A 200 -9.23 12.24 29.53
CA ILE A 200 -10.29 11.33 29.06
C ILE A 200 -11.46 12.15 28.51
N GLU A 201 -11.88 13.21 29.19
CA GLU A 201 -12.96 14.08 28.73
C GLU A 201 -12.59 14.80 27.42
N THR A 202 -11.34 15.28 27.29
CA THR A 202 -10.88 15.90 26.04
C THR A 202 -10.85 14.91 24.88
N VAL A 203 -10.41 13.66 25.13
CA VAL A 203 -10.39 12.60 24.11
C VAL A 203 -11.81 12.26 23.67
N ALA A 204 -12.76 12.11 24.60
CA ALA A 204 -14.16 11.85 24.27
C ALA A 204 -14.78 12.99 23.42
N ARG A 205 -14.46 14.25 23.73
CA ARG A 205 -14.89 15.40 22.90
C ARG A 205 -14.29 15.37 21.50
N LEU A 206 -13.02 14.99 21.37
CA LEU A 206 -12.34 14.85 20.07
C LEU A 206 -12.92 13.70 19.25
N GLU A 207 -13.24 12.57 19.86
CA GLU A 207 -13.91 11.43 19.21
C GLU A 207 -15.31 11.79 18.72
N GLY A 208 -16.07 12.55 19.51
CA GLY A 208 -17.36 13.09 19.10
C GLY A 208 -17.24 14.03 17.88
N ALA A 209 -16.27 14.93 17.89
CA ALA A 209 -15.99 15.83 16.76
C ALA A 209 -15.55 15.07 15.50
N ALA A 210 -14.69 14.06 15.64
CA ALA A 210 -14.25 13.21 14.53
C ALA A 210 -15.43 12.43 13.92
N SER A 211 -16.34 11.93 14.76
CA SER A 211 -17.55 11.23 14.32
C SER A 211 -18.50 12.17 13.55
N ALA A 212 -18.67 13.40 14.03
CA ALA A 212 -19.47 14.42 13.33
C ALA A 212 -18.85 14.78 11.97
N LEU A 213 -17.53 14.99 11.91
CA LEU A 213 -16.80 15.24 10.67
C LEU A 213 -16.95 14.08 9.67
N ALA A 214 -16.79 12.84 10.11
CA ALA A 214 -17.00 11.66 9.28
C ALA A 214 -18.46 11.54 8.77
N GLY A 215 -19.44 11.98 9.57
CA GLY A 215 -20.83 12.14 9.15
C GLY A 215 -20.98 13.14 7.99
N THR A 216 -20.41 14.34 8.14
CA THR A 216 -20.47 15.39 7.10
C THR A 216 -19.75 14.98 5.82
N GLU A 217 -18.62 14.28 5.90
CA GLU A 217 -17.90 13.82 4.71
C GLU A 217 -18.72 12.80 3.92
N ARG A 218 -19.36 11.85 4.61
CA ARG A 218 -20.26 10.89 3.96
C ARG A 218 -21.42 11.58 3.27
N PHE A 219 -22.02 12.58 3.92
CA PHE A 219 -23.08 13.37 3.33
C PHE A 219 -22.62 14.12 2.06
N LEU A 220 -21.45 14.77 2.10
CA LEU A 220 -20.89 15.47 0.94
C LEU A 220 -20.54 14.52 -0.20
N ARG A 221 -20.05 13.31 0.09
CA ARG A 221 -19.81 12.29 -0.94
C ARG A 221 -21.10 11.86 -1.61
N LEU A 222 -22.14 11.57 -0.83
CA LEU A 222 -23.46 11.22 -1.36
C LEU A 222 -24.03 12.36 -2.22
N GLN A 223 -23.88 13.62 -1.79
CA GLN A 223 -24.29 14.76 -2.60
C GLN A 223 -23.47 14.87 -3.89
N ASN A 224 -22.15 14.68 -3.83
CA ASN A 224 -21.31 14.74 -5.03
C ASN A 224 -21.68 13.64 -6.03
N ASP A 225 -21.92 12.42 -5.54
CA ASP A 225 -22.33 11.29 -6.37
C ASP A 225 -23.72 11.52 -6.98
N ALA A 226 -24.65 12.09 -6.21
CA ALA A 226 -25.97 12.47 -6.72
C ALA A 226 -25.88 13.51 -7.84
N VAL A 227 -25.06 14.55 -7.67
CA VAL A 227 -24.82 15.57 -8.71
C VAL A 227 -24.19 14.95 -9.95
N ARG A 228 -23.19 14.07 -9.79
CA ARG A 228 -22.57 13.36 -10.92
C ARG A 228 -23.59 12.53 -11.69
N GLN A 229 -24.41 11.74 -10.98
CA GLN A 229 -25.48 10.96 -11.60
C GLN A 229 -26.48 11.83 -12.33
N GLN A 230 -26.88 12.96 -11.75
CA GLN A 230 -27.75 13.93 -12.43
C GLN A 230 -27.12 14.45 -13.72
N THR A 231 -25.86 14.90 -13.68
CA THR A 231 -25.18 15.39 -14.90
C THR A 231 -25.02 14.32 -15.97
N GLN A 232 -24.80 13.07 -15.56
CA GLN A 232 -24.69 11.93 -16.48
C GLN A 232 -26.05 11.64 -17.14
N ASN A 233 -27.12 11.64 -16.35
CA ASN A 233 -28.48 11.44 -16.85
C ASN A 233 -28.90 12.55 -17.82
N GLU A 234 -28.61 13.82 -17.49
CA GLU A 234 -28.87 14.96 -18.38
C GLU A 234 -28.07 14.84 -19.68
N ALA A 235 -26.79 14.49 -19.61
CA ALA A 235 -25.97 14.27 -20.80
C ALA A 235 -26.50 13.14 -21.68
N ASP A 236 -26.95 12.03 -21.08
CA ASP A 236 -27.50 10.89 -21.81
C ASP A 236 -28.87 11.22 -22.43
N GLN A 237 -29.72 12.00 -21.76
CA GLN A 237 -30.95 12.54 -22.33
C GLN A 237 -30.66 13.45 -23.55
N LEU A 238 -29.69 14.35 -23.44
CA LEU A 238 -29.29 15.21 -24.55
C LEU A 238 -28.75 14.39 -25.73
N ARG A 239 -27.94 13.36 -25.48
CA ARG A 239 -27.45 12.44 -26.52
C ARG A 239 -28.59 11.70 -27.22
N GLN A 240 -29.57 11.21 -26.47
CA GLN A 240 -30.75 10.55 -27.06
C GLN A 240 -31.53 11.53 -27.95
N ARG A 241 -31.70 12.77 -27.52
CA ARG A 241 -32.40 13.80 -28.28
C ARG A 241 -31.65 14.20 -29.56
N ILE A 242 -30.32 14.32 -29.50
CA ILE A 242 -29.49 14.54 -30.69
C ILE A 242 -29.67 13.40 -31.68
N ARG A 243 -29.60 12.13 -31.23
CA ARG A 243 -29.80 10.97 -32.11
C ARG A 243 -31.19 10.95 -32.75
N ALA A 244 -32.23 11.30 -31.99
CA ALA A 244 -33.59 11.39 -32.52
C ALA A 244 -33.71 12.46 -33.61
N LEU A 245 -33.16 13.66 -33.37
CA LEU A 245 -33.15 14.75 -34.35
C LEU A 245 -32.32 14.40 -35.59
N GLU A 246 -31.18 13.72 -35.43
CA GLU A 246 -30.37 13.23 -36.56
C GLU A 246 -31.16 12.23 -37.42
N ALA A 247 -31.92 11.33 -36.78
CA ALA A 247 -32.79 10.39 -37.49
C ALA A 247 -33.91 11.12 -38.26
N GLU A 248 -34.58 12.09 -37.64
CA GLU A 248 -35.58 12.92 -38.31
C GLU A 248 -35.00 13.70 -39.51
N VAL A 249 -33.83 14.32 -39.35
CA VAL A 249 -33.13 15.02 -40.45
C VAL A 249 -32.79 14.04 -41.58
N SER A 250 -32.34 12.83 -41.26
CA SER A 250 -32.05 11.80 -42.26
C SER A 250 -33.30 11.37 -43.02
N GLN A 251 -34.44 11.24 -42.33
CA GLN A 251 -35.73 10.89 -42.91
C GLN A 251 -36.24 12.01 -43.82
N LEU A 252 -36.19 13.27 -43.38
CA LEU A 252 -36.60 14.43 -44.18
C LEU A 252 -35.72 14.58 -45.43
N ARG A 253 -34.41 14.36 -45.33
CA ARG A 253 -33.52 14.34 -46.51
C ARG A 253 -33.92 13.25 -47.50
N ALA A 254 -34.19 12.03 -47.02
CA ALA A 254 -34.65 10.94 -47.88
C ALA A 254 -35.99 11.26 -48.57
N GLN A 255 -36.92 11.92 -47.86
CA GLN A 255 -38.17 12.41 -48.45
C GLN A 255 -37.93 13.46 -49.55
N ILE A 256 -37.07 14.46 -49.30
CA ILE A 256 -36.71 15.48 -50.29
C ILE A 256 -36.08 14.84 -51.53
N ASP A 257 -35.17 13.88 -51.35
CA ASP A 257 -34.54 13.17 -52.47
C ASP A 257 -35.56 12.34 -53.26
N ALA A 258 -36.54 11.73 -52.59
CA ALA A 258 -37.65 11.05 -53.26
C ALA A 258 -38.52 12.03 -54.08
N TYR A 259 -38.86 13.20 -53.53
CA TYR A 259 -39.58 14.25 -54.28
C TYR A 259 -38.76 14.78 -55.45
N ARG A 260 -37.44 14.98 -55.30
CA ARG A 260 -36.55 15.43 -56.38
C ARG A 260 -36.42 14.42 -57.51
N ARG A 261 -36.58 13.11 -57.24
CA ARG A 261 -36.58 12.06 -58.26
C ARG A 261 -37.95 11.84 -58.92
N ALA A 262 -39.02 12.40 -58.39
CA ALA A 262 -40.36 12.27 -58.95
C ALA A 262 -40.69 13.07 -60.24
N PRO A 263 -39.99 14.17 -60.65
CA PRO A 263 -40.45 15.01 -61.76
C PRO A 263 -40.18 14.44 -63.17
N GLU A 264 -39.59 13.24 -63.33
CA GLU A 264 -39.46 12.61 -64.66
C GLU A 264 -40.65 11.72 -65.05
N ARG A 265 -41.58 11.41 -64.13
CA ARG A 265 -42.77 10.58 -64.46
C ARG A 265 -43.99 11.39 -64.93
N ALA A 266 -43.89 12.72 -64.99
CA ALA A 266 -45.01 13.61 -65.28
C ALA A 266 -44.79 14.52 -66.51
N ALA A 267 -44.07 14.06 -67.53
CA ALA A 267 -44.17 14.65 -68.87
C ALA A 267 -45.28 13.90 -69.65
N PRO A 268 -46.50 14.44 -69.77
CA PRO A 268 -47.50 13.86 -70.65
C PRO A 268 -47.03 14.02 -72.10
N VAL A 269 -46.69 12.89 -72.74
CA VAL A 269 -46.52 12.81 -74.18
C VAL A 269 -47.79 13.35 -74.84
N SER A 270 -47.63 14.44 -75.57
CA SER A 270 -48.65 15.11 -76.38
C SER A 270 -49.44 14.09 -77.21
N ARG A 271 -50.71 13.86 -76.85
CA ARG A 271 -51.65 13.10 -77.69
C ARG A 271 -51.90 13.88 -78.98
N GLY A 272 -51.68 13.20 -80.09
CA GLY A 272 -51.82 13.72 -81.44
C GLY A 272 -53.20 14.33 -81.69
N TRP A 273 -53.20 15.46 -82.39
CA TRP A 273 -54.36 16.05 -83.02
C TRP A 273 -54.92 15.08 -84.07
N VAL A 274 -56.13 14.56 -83.86
CA VAL A 274 -56.91 13.90 -84.91
C VAL A 274 -57.87 14.95 -85.49
N LYS A 275 -57.67 15.31 -86.75
CA LYS A 275 -58.60 16.15 -87.53
C LYS A 275 -59.85 15.32 -87.90
N PRO A 276 -61.08 15.86 -87.78
CA PRO A 276 -62.27 15.20 -88.30
C PRO A 276 -62.30 15.35 -89.83
N SER A 277 -62.56 14.25 -90.53
CA SER A 277 -62.83 14.25 -91.97
C SER A 277 -64.34 14.08 -92.18
N LEU A 278 -64.86 14.89 -93.11
CA LEU A 278 -66.24 15.07 -93.58
C LEU A 278 -67.15 13.83 -93.58
#